data_AF-A0A952XX12-F1
#
_entry.id   AF-A0A952XX12-F1
#
_cell.length_a   1.000
_cell.length_b   1.000
_cell.length_c   1.000
_cell.angle_alpha   90.00
_cell.angle_beta   90.00
_cell.angle_gamma   90.00
#
_symmetry.space_group_name_H-M   'P 1'
#
loop_
_entity.id
_entity.type
_entity.pdbx_description
1 polymer ?
#
loop_
_entity_poly.entity_id
_entity_poly.type
_entity_poly.pdbx_seq_one_letter_code
_entity_poly.pdbx_strand_id
1 'polypeptide(L)'
;MAEKDADERGLFAEAPVARVRPNAKKGDKPVEPPHYLGHRERLRERATAGGHDALPDYELLELILYRSIRQGDTKPLAKALLARFGSFAEVLGAPEHLLREVKGVGEAVASDLKTVAAAGRRMARSQIARRTVLGSWSQVLDYCRAAMAFEPREQFRILFLDKKNQLIGDEVQQVGTVDHTPVYPREVLRRAIELSATAIVLVHNHPSGDPTPSRADIDMTKAIIDALKPLGISVHDHIVIGRNGHASLKGLQLI
;
A
#
# COMPACT_ATOMS: atom_id res chain seq x y z
N MET A 1 -15.15 -94.80 60.25
CA MET A 1 -15.75 -93.73 61.08
C MET A 1 -14.64 -92.75 61.39
N ALA A 2 -14.63 -91.49 60.98
CA ALA A 2 -15.57 -90.69 60.21
C ALA A 2 -14.76 -89.72 59.33
N GLU A 3 -15.47 -89.13 58.40
CA GLU A 3 -15.09 -88.55 57.10
C GLU A 3 -14.78 -87.04 57.19
N LYS A 4 -14.32 -86.49 56.05
CA LYS A 4 -14.27 -85.08 55.61
C LYS A 4 -12.97 -84.30 55.89
N ASP A 5 -12.41 -83.53 54.97
CA ASP A 5 -12.85 -83.13 53.62
C ASP A 5 -11.62 -82.69 52.80
N ALA A 6 -11.78 -82.78 51.48
CA ALA A 6 -10.78 -82.63 50.44
C ALA A 6 -10.14 -81.23 50.31
N ASP A 7 -8.94 -81.17 49.73
CA ASP A 7 -8.68 -80.24 48.62
C ASP A 7 -7.51 -80.72 47.75
N GLU A 8 -7.84 -81.13 46.53
CA GLU A 8 -6.91 -81.32 45.42
C GLU A 8 -6.58 -79.94 44.84
N ARG A 9 -5.30 -79.52 44.85
CA ARG A 9 -4.66 -78.64 43.84
C ARG A 9 -3.26 -78.21 44.29
N GLY A 10 -2.25 -78.92 43.79
CA GLY A 10 -0.83 -78.58 43.96
C GLY A 10 -0.01 -78.82 42.70
N LEU A 11 -0.56 -78.43 41.54
CA LEU A 11 0.12 -78.37 40.25
C LEU A 11 0.04 -76.91 39.79
N PHE A 12 1.15 -76.38 39.26
CA PHE A 12 1.43 -74.98 38.89
C PHE A 12 2.04 -74.11 40.01
N ALA A 13 3.36 -74.25 40.20
CA ALA A 13 4.17 -73.21 40.79
C ALA A 13 4.31 -72.05 39.78
N GLU A 14 3.59 -70.94 40.00
CA GLU A 14 3.76 -69.70 39.24
C GLU A 14 5.10 -69.04 39.62
N ALA A 15 5.96 -68.81 38.62
CA ALA A 15 7.14 -67.97 38.75
C ALA A 15 6.72 -66.50 39.00
N PRO A 16 7.45 -65.73 39.82
CA PRO A 16 7.09 -64.34 40.08
C PRO A 16 7.21 -63.51 38.81
N VAL A 17 6.08 -62.98 38.33
CA VAL A 17 6.02 -62.03 37.22
C VAL A 17 6.74 -60.75 37.64
N ALA A 18 7.87 -60.46 36.98
CA ALA A 18 8.58 -59.19 37.14
C ALA A 18 7.64 -58.02 36.82
N ARG A 19 7.42 -57.13 37.81
CA ARG A 19 6.70 -55.87 37.62
C ARG A 19 7.45 -55.02 36.58
N VAL A 20 6.93 -54.97 35.36
CA VAL A 20 7.34 -54.00 34.34
C VAL A 20 7.01 -52.61 34.87
N ARG A 21 8.04 -51.83 35.21
CA ARG A 21 7.89 -50.41 35.55
C ARG A 21 7.38 -49.68 34.29
N PRO A 22 6.34 -48.83 34.38
CA PRO A 22 5.90 -48.07 33.22
C PRO A 22 7.06 -47.21 32.73
N ASN A 23 7.38 -47.38 31.45
CA ASN A 23 8.43 -46.65 30.76
C ASN A 23 8.15 -45.15 30.93
N ALA A 24 9.02 -44.45 31.66
CA ALA A 24 8.91 -43.01 31.85
C ALA A 24 8.91 -42.37 30.46
N LYS A 25 7.77 -41.78 30.06
CA LYS A 25 7.67 -41.01 28.82
C LYS A 25 8.81 -39.97 28.86
N LYS A 26 9.68 -40.02 27.84
CA LYS A 26 10.67 -38.97 27.57
C LYS A 26 9.97 -37.63 27.75
N GLY A 27 10.50 -36.82 28.68
CA GLY A 27 9.92 -35.53 29.02
C GLY A 27 9.60 -34.72 27.77
N ASP A 28 8.38 -34.21 27.73
CA ASP A 28 8.04 -33.12 26.82
C ASP A 28 9.11 -32.05 26.98
N LYS A 29 9.83 -31.75 25.91
CA LYS A 29 10.60 -30.52 25.84
C LYS A 29 9.61 -29.39 26.16
N PRO A 30 9.95 -28.41 27.02
CA PRO A 30 9.07 -27.27 27.22
C PRO A 30 8.77 -26.70 25.84
N VAL A 31 7.48 -26.67 25.47
CA VAL A 31 7.02 -26.03 24.24
C VAL A 31 7.45 -24.58 24.40
N GLU A 32 8.49 -24.17 23.68
CA GLU A 32 8.93 -22.78 23.69
C GLU A 32 7.70 -21.91 23.39
N PRO A 33 7.46 -20.87 24.20
CA PRO A 33 6.33 -19.99 23.97
C PRO A 33 6.42 -19.51 22.52
N PRO A 34 5.33 -19.62 21.74
CA PRO A 34 5.38 -19.27 20.33
C PRO A 34 6.04 -17.91 20.11
N HIS A 35 6.94 -17.82 19.13
CA HIS A 35 7.80 -16.65 18.90
C HIS A 35 7.04 -15.31 18.78
N TYR A 36 5.74 -15.35 18.46
CA TYR A 36 4.86 -14.19 18.39
C TYR A 36 4.37 -13.65 19.76
N LEU A 37 4.54 -14.39 20.85
CA LEU A 37 4.17 -13.94 22.20
C LEU A 37 5.08 -12.77 22.64
N GLY A 38 4.46 -11.67 23.05
CA GLY A 38 5.13 -10.40 23.39
C GLY A 38 5.75 -9.66 22.20
N HIS A 39 5.70 -10.22 20.98
CA HIS A 39 6.26 -9.58 19.78
C HIS A 39 5.63 -8.22 19.51
N ARG A 40 4.33 -8.09 19.75
CA ARG A 40 3.59 -6.84 19.59
C ARG A 40 4.13 -5.71 20.48
N GLU A 41 4.41 -6.00 21.74
CA GLU A 41 4.96 -5.03 22.70
C GLU A 41 6.40 -4.70 22.35
N ARG A 42 7.24 -5.72 22.13
CA ARG A 42 8.64 -5.52 21.70
C ARG A 42 8.73 -4.71 20.41
N LEU A 43 7.84 -4.92 19.46
CA LEU A 43 7.83 -4.17 18.21
C LEU A 43 7.42 -2.71 18.41
N ARG A 44 6.43 -2.44 19.28
CA ARG A 44 6.06 -1.06 19.66
C ARG A 44 7.22 -0.37 20.39
N GLU A 45 7.87 -1.04 21.32
CA GLU A 45 9.05 -0.51 22.02
C GLU A 45 10.18 -0.19 21.05
N ARG A 46 10.48 -1.08 20.10
CA ARG A 46 11.46 -0.82 19.03
C ARG A 46 11.07 0.39 18.18
N ALA A 47 9.79 0.53 17.82
CA ALA A 47 9.30 1.68 17.06
C ALA A 47 9.45 2.99 17.85
N THR A 48 9.22 2.96 19.16
CA THR A 48 9.36 4.13 20.04
C THR A 48 10.82 4.48 20.30
N ALA A 49 11.69 3.49 20.52
CA ALA A 49 13.09 3.70 20.86
C ALA A 49 13.98 4.00 19.63
N GLY A 50 13.77 3.27 18.52
CA GLY A 50 14.56 3.38 17.29
C GLY A 50 13.93 4.25 16.20
N GLY A 51 12.68 4.70 16.40
CA GLY A 51 11.91 5.41 15.39
C GLY A 51 11.27 4.46 14.36
N HIS A 52 10.25 4.95 13.67
CA HIS A 52 9.51 4.16 12.68
C HIS A 52 10.34 3.92 11.39
N ASP A 53 11.28 4.81 11.08
CA ASP A 53 12.13 4.73 9.87
C ASP A 53 13.17 3.60 9.94
N ALA A 54 13.49 3.13 11.15
CA ALA A 54 14.42 2.02 11.35
C ALA A 54 13.76 0.63 11.20
N LEU A 55 12.43 0.59 11.02
CA LEU A 55 11.69 -0.65 10.88
C LEU A 55 11.65 -1.10 9.41
N PRO A 56 11.83 -2.39 9.13
CA PRO A 56 11.55 -2.93 7.81
C PRO A 56 10.05 -2.85 7.49
N ASP A 57 9.72 -2.75 6.20
CA ASP A 57 8.35 -2.59 5.69
C ASP A 57 7.32 -3.55 6.31
N TYR A 58 7.70 -4.82 6.49
CA TYR A 58 6.79 -5.82 7.05
C TYR A 58 6.44 -5.52 8.52
N GLU A 59 7.37 -4.97 9.30
CA GLU A 59 7.12 -4.59 10.70
C GLU A 59 6.30 -3.31 10.79
N LEU A 60 6.51 -2.36 9.87
CA LEU A 60 5.67 -1.17 9.77
C LEU A 60 4.22 -1.55 9.42
N LEU A 61 4.03 -2.52 8.52
CA LEU A 61 2.71 -3.10 8.26
C LEU A 61 2.13 -3.80 9.48
N GLU A 62 2.91 -4.59 10.22
CA GLU A 62 2.44 -5.23 11.46
C GLU A 62 1.88 -4.19 12.44
N LEU A 63 2.54 -3.04 12.62
CA LEU A 63 2.07 -1.95 13.48
C LEU A 63 0.72 -1.37 13.03
N ILE A 64 0.49 -1.25 11.72
CA ILE A 64 -0.82 -0.83 11.17
C ILE A 64 -1.87 -1.92 11.41
N LEU A 65 -1.54 -3.17 11.10
CA LEU A 65 -2.43 -4.33 11.26
C LEU A 65 -2.87 -4.52 12.70
N TYR A 66 -2.05 -4.15 13.69
CA TYR A 66 -2.40 -4.23 15.11
C TYR A 66 -3.63 -3.42 15.52
N ARG A 67 -4.04 -2.42 14.73
CA ARG A 67 -5.25 -1.63 14.97
C ARG A 67 -6.51 -2.41 14.64
N SER A 68 -6.49 -3.17 13.55
CA SER A 68 -7.62 -3.97 13.07
C SER A 68 -7.62 -5.41 13.56
N ILE A 69 -6.43 -5.97 13.85
CA ILE A 69 -6.25 -7.37 14.30
C ILE A 69 -5.79 -7.35 15.76
N ARG A 70 -6.76 -7.55 16.67
CA ARG A 70 -6.55 -7.49 18.12
C ARG A 70 -5.77 -8.69 18.67
N GLN A 71 -5.88 -9.86 18.05
CA GLN A 71 -5.29 -11.12 18.51
C GLN A 71 -4.67 -11.89 17.35
N GLY A 72 -3.66 -12.72 17.65
CA GLY A 72 -2.94 -13.52 16.66
C GLY A 72 -1.68 -12.87 16.10
N ASP A 73 -0.95 -13.64 15.29
CA ASP A 73 0.28 -13.23 14.62
C ASP A 73 -0.03 -12.52 13.30
N THR A 74 0.35 -11.24 13.20
CA THR A 74 0.17 -10.41 11.99
C THR A 74 1.35 -10.49 11.04
N LYS A 75 2.50 -11.05 11.46
CA LYS A 75 3.70 -11.15 10.63
C LYS A 75 3.49 -11.95 9.35
N PRO A 76 2.80 -13.12 9.36
CA PRO A 76 2.50 -13.84 8.13
C PRO A 76 1.63 -13.02 7.17
N LEU A 77 0.66 -12.26 7.70
CA LEU A 77 -0.21 -11.41 6.90
C LEU A 77 0.55 -10.23 6.27
N ALA A 78 1.39 -9.54 7.04
CA ALA A 78 2.23 -8.46 6.53
C ALA A 78 3.17 -8.95 5.41
N LYS A 79 3.80 -10.12 5.60
CA LYS A 79 4.63 -10.75 4.56
C LYS A 79 3.81 -11.17 3.35
N ALA A 80 2.61 -11.71 3.52
CA ALA A 80 1.73 -12.09 2.42
C ALA A 80 1.29 -10.88 1.58
N LEU A 81 1.00 -9.75 2.23
CA LEU A 81 0.71 -8.48 1.54
C LEU A 81 1.91 -8.01 0.70
N LEU A 82 3.11 -7.96 1.29
CA LEU A 82 4.31 -7.56 0.55
C LEU A 82 4.66 -8.55 -0.57
N ALA A 83 4.51 -9.85 -0.34
CA ALA A 83 4.75 -10.86 -1.37
C ALA A 83 3.78 -10.73 -2.55
N ARG A 84 2.51 -10.34 -2.29
CA ARG A 84 1.51 -10.15 -3.33
C ARG A 84 1.68 -8.84 -4.10
N PHE A 85 1.97 -7.75 -3.40
CA PHE A 85 1.93 -6.40 -3.98
C PHE A 85 3.32 -5.81 -4.28
N GLY A 86 4.40 -6.37 -3.73
CA GLY A 86 5.78 -5.95 -3.99
C GLY A 86 6.38 -5.13 -2.85
N SER A 87 5.83 -3.94 -2.61
CA SER A 87 6.37 -2.95 -1.66
C SER A 87 5.32 -2.41 -0.69
N PHE A 88 5.76 -1.75 0.38
CA PHE A 88 4.86 -1.06 1.33
C PHE A 88 3.93 -0.07 0.62
N ALA A 89 4.48 0.71 -0.32
CA ALA A 89 3.71 1.69 -1.08
C ALA A 89 2.69 1.03 -2.02
N GLU A 90 3.05 -0.10 -2.67
CA GLU A 90 2.12 -0.87 -3.48
C GLU A 90 0.99 -1.51 -2.65
N VAL A 91 1.27 -1.94 -1.42
CA VAL A 91 0.22 -2.42 -0.49
C VAL A 91 -0.77 -1.30 -0.18
N LEU A 92 -0.30 -0.08 0.11
CA LEU A 92 -1.18 1.06 0.38
C LEU A 92 -1.95 1.51 -0.88
N GLY A 93 -1.34 1.43 -2.05
CA GLY A 93 -1.92 1.78 -3.36
C GLY A 93 -2.95 0.77 -3.86
N ALA A 94 -2.78 -0.52 -3.58
CA ALA A 94 -3.57 -1.62 -4.14
C ALA A 94 -5.10 -1.46 -3.97
N PRO A 95 -5.94 -1.72 -4.99
CA PRO A 95 -7.39 -1.63 -4.86
C PRO A 95 -7.93 -2.44 -3.67
N GLU A 96 -8.97 -1.93 -3.01
CA GLU A 96 -9.53 -2.57 -1.80
C GLU A 96 -9.96 -4.04 -2.06
N HIS A 97 -10.59 -4.32 -3.20
CA HIS A 97 -11.01 -5.67 -3.55
C HIS A 97 -9.82 -6.64 -3.68
N LEU A 98 -8.69 -6.20 -4.27
CA LEU A 98 -7.48 -7.02 -4.37
C LEU A 98 -6.82 -7.24 -3.01
N LEU A 99 -6.85 -6.23 -2.13
CA LEU A 99 -6.37 -6.40 -0.75
C LEU A 99 -7.16 -7.49 -0.03
N ARG A 100 -8.50 -7.50 -0.19
CA ARG A 100 -9.40 -8.46 0.44
C ARG A 100 -9.29 -9.89 -0.10
N GLU A 101 -8.64 -10.10 -1.23
CA GLU A 101 -8.31 -11.45 -1.71
C GLU A 101 -7.18 -12.12 -0.91
N VAL A 102 -6.39 -11.34 -0.14
CA VAL A 102 -5.38 -11.91 0.76
C VAL A 102 -6.05 -12.48 2.00
N LYS A 103 -5.86 -13.78 2.25
CA LYS A 103 -6.41 -14.46 3.43
C LYS A 103 -5.99 -13.74 4.72
N GLY A 104 -6.98 -13.28 5.49
CA GLY A 104 -6.78 -12.51 6.72
C GLY A 104 -6.99 -11.00 6.58
N VAL A 105 -7.17 -10.49 5.35
CA VAL A 105 -7.58 -9.10 5.10
C VAL A 105 -9.10 -9.00 5.06
N GLY A 106 -9.69 -8.61 6.18
CA GLY A 106 -11.09 -8.20 6.25
C GLY A 106 -11.29 -6.73 5.88
N GLU A 107 -12.56 -6.28 5.93
CA GLU A 107 -12.93 -4.88 5.66
C GLU A 107 -12.19 -3.88 6.56
N ALA A 108 -12.06 -4.18 7.85
CA ALA A 108 -11.35 -3.31 8.79
C ALA A 108 -9.88 -3.09 8.40
N VAL A 109 -9.17 -4.17 8.07
CA VAL A 109 -7.75 -4.10 7.64
C VAL A 109 -7.62 -3.29 6.35
N ALA A 110 -8.49 -3.54 5.37
CA ALA A 110 -8.46 -2.81 4.11
C ALA A 110 -8.74 -1.32 4.32
N SER A 111 -9.71 -0.97 5.16
CA SER A 111 -10.04 0.41 5.53
C SER A 111 -8.90 1.13 6.26
N ASP A 112 -8.23 0.47 7.20
CA ASP A 112 -7.06 1.03 7.90
C ASP A 112 -5.91 1.33 6.92
N LEU A 113 -5.57 0.40 6.03
CA LEU A 113 -4.55 0.61 4.99
C LEU A 113 -4.91 1.79 4.08
N LYS A 114 -6.18 1.89 3.67
CA LYS A 114 -6.66 3.01 2.84
C LYS A 114 -6.69 4.34 3.58
N THR A 115 -6.92 4.33 4.88
CA THR A 115 -6.83 5.52 5.74
C THR A 115 -5.39 6.02 5.81
N VAL A 116 -4.41 5.13 6.01
CA VAL A 116 -2.98 5.47 6.00
C VAL A 116 -2.57 6.03 4.63
N ALA A 117 -2.99 5.38 3.54
CA ALA A 117 -2.74 5.87 2.18
C ALA A 117 -3.33 7.27 1.93
N ALA A 118 -4.54 7.54 2.43
CA ALA A 118 -5.17 8.86 2.33
C ALA A 118 -4.44 9.92 3.16
N ALA A 119 -3.96 9.57 4.35
CA ALA A 119 -3.17 10.48 5.20
C ALA A 119 -1.85 10.88 4.51
N GLY A 120 -1.10 9.92 3.97
CA GLY A 120 0.14 10.19 3.25
C GLY A 120 -0.08 11.12 2.05
N ARG A 121 -1.11 10.86 1.25
CA ARG A 121 -1.49 11.73 0.12
C ARG A 121 -1.84 13.16 0.55
N ARG A 122 -2.58 13.33 1.66
CA ARG A 122 -2.92 14.66 2.20
C ARG A 122 -1.70 15.39 2.74
N MET A 123 -0.77 14.69 3.39
CA MET A 123 0.49 15.27 3.86
C MET A 123 1.33 15.77 2.70
N ALA A 124 1.51 14.96 1.65
CA ALA A 124 2.24 15.35 0.45
C ALA A 124 1.57 16.56 -0.25
N ARG A 125 0.23 16.57 -0.37
CA ARG A 125 -0.50 17.71 -0.94
C ARG A 125 -0.31 19.01 -0.15
N SER A 126 -0.34 18.93 1.17
CA SER A 126 -0.19 20.10 2.06
C SER A 126 1.15 20.82 1.86
N GLN A 127 2.22 20.06 1.57
CA GLN A 127 3.54 20.64 1.30
C GLN A 127 3.56 21.51 0.04
N ILE A 128 2.73 21.20 -0.96
CA ILE A 128 2.63 21.97 -2.21
C ILE A 128 1.60 23.10 -2.11
N ALA A 129 0.47 22.88 -1.43
CA ALA A 129 -0.60 23.87 -1.35
C ALA A 129 -0.18 25.22 -0.74
N ARG A 130 0.92 25.26 0.03
CA ARG A 130 1.44 26.49 0.66
C ARG A 130 2.67 27.07 -0.05
N ARG A 131 3.07 26.52 -1.20
CA ARG A 131 4.33 26.87 -1.87
C ARG A 131 4.10 27.22 -3.34
N THR A 132 5.04 27.97 -3.90
CA THR A 132 5.13 28.20 -5.33
C THR A 132 5.62 26.92 -6.00
N VAL A 133 4.77 26.31 -6.82
CA VAL A 133 4.98 25.01 -7.51
C VAL A 133 6.28 25.01 -8.32
N LEU A 134 6.59 26.11 -9.02
CA LEU A 134 7.85 26.23 -9.78
C LEU A 134 9.10 26.41 -8.91
N GLY A 135 8.95 26.87 -7.67
CA GLY A 135 10.09 27.06 -6.74
C GLY A 135 10.65 25.76 -6.21
N SER A 136 9.92 24.65 -6.35
CA SER A 136 10.39 23.31 -5.96
C SER A 136 9.75 22.24 -6.83
N TRP A 137 10.20 22.16 -8.08
CA TRP A 137 9.77 21.14 -9.03
C TRP A 137 9.92 19.71 -8.48
N SER A 138 10.98 19.44 -7.71
CA SER A 138 11.16 18.16 -7.02
C SER A 138 10.00 17.81 -6.09
N GLN A 139 9.48 18.77 -5.32
CA GLN A 139 8.33 18.54 -4.44
C GLN A 139 7.06 18.26 -5.24
N VAL A 140 6.88 18.90 -6.40
CA VAL A 140 5.77 18.61 -7.33
C VAL A 140 5.83 17.16 -7.79
N LEU A 141 7.01 16.69 -8.17
CA LEU A 141 7.23 15.30 -8.56
C LEU A 141 6.98 14.34 -7.39
N ASP A 142 7.50 14.63 -6.20
CA ASP A 142 7.31 13.80 -5.01
C ASP A 142 5.82 13.66 -4.66
N TYR A 143 5.06 14.76 -4.76
CA TYR A 143 3.61 14.73 -4.59
C TYR A 143 2.92 13.88 -5.65
N CYS A 144 3.23 14.10 -6.93
CA CYS A 144 2.61 13.35 -8.02
C CYS A 144 2.89 11.86 -7.87
N ARG A 145 4.10 11.48 -7.48
CA ARG A 145 4.46 10.09 -7.18
C ARG A 145 3.66 9.55 -6.00
N ALA A 146 3.61 10.27 -4.88
CA ALA A 146 2.84 9.84 -3.70
C ALA A 146 1.33 9.72 -3.99
N ALA A 147 0.80 10.57 -4.88
CA ALA A 147 -0.61 10.59 -5.24
C ALA A 147 -0.99 9.53 -6.30
N MET A 148 -0.08 9.18 -7.21
CA MET A 148 -0.46 8.49 -8.46
C MET A 148 0.41 7.28 -8.84
N ALA A 149 1.65 7.13 -8.32
CA ALA A 149 2.58 6.09 -8.80
C ALA A 149 2.09 4.65 -8.58
N PHE A 150 1.29 4.43 -7.54
CA PHE A 150 0.73 3.12 -7.16
C PHE A 150 -0.79 3.07 -7.34
N GLU A 151 -1.35 4.04 -8.06
CA GLU A 151 -2.75 3.98 -8.43
C GLU A 151 -2.94 2.93 -9.54
N PRO A 152 -3.78 1.90 -9.33
CA PRO A 152 -4.01 0.81 -10.28
C PRO A 152 -4.74 1.26 -11.56
N ARG A 153 -5.44 2.39 -11.52
CA ARG A 153 -6.15 2.96 -12.65
C ARG A 153 -5.35 4.14 -13.20
N GLU A 154 -5.40 4.31 -14.49
CA GLU A 154 -4.92 5.54 -15.11
C GLU A 154 -5.79 6.72 -14.66
N GLN A 155 -5.15 7.77 -14.18
CA GLN A 155 -5.79 9.01 -13.75
C GLN A 155 -5.14 10.18 -14.47
N PHE A 156 -5.96 11.07 -15.01
CA PHE A 156 -5.50 12.35 -15.52
C PHE A 156 -5.81 13.43 -14.48
N ARG A 157 -4.75 14.05 -13.96
CA ARG A 157 -4.78 15.09 -12.93
C ARG A 157 -4.29 16.41 -13.52
N ILE A 158 -4.91 17.49 -13.08
CA ILE A 158 -4.50 18.85 -13.42
C ILE A 158 -4.22 19.63 -12.14
N LEU A 159 -3.03 20.23 -12.08
CA LEU A 159 -2.66 21.19 -11.06
C LEU A 159 -2.89 22.59 -11.63
N PHE A 160 -3.83 23.33 -11.07
CA PHE A 160 -4.17 24.69 -11.47
C PHE A 160 -3.38 25.69 -10.63
N LEU A 161 -2.77 26.67 -11.29
CA LEU A 161 -1.87 27.64 -10.67
C LEU A 161 -2.29 29.09 -10.91
N ASP A 162 -2.01 29.95 -9.93
CA ASP A 162 -2.16 31.40 -10.06
C ASP A 162 -0.94 32.08 -10.71
N LYS A 163 -0.96 33.42 -10.80
CA LYS A 163 0.13 34.23 -11.39
C LYS A 163 1.46 34.13 -10.65
N LYS A 164 1.44 33.72 -9.38
CA LYS A 164 2.63 33.48 -8.55
C LYS A 164 3.04 32.01 -8.59
N ASN A 165 2.43 31.21 -9.47
CA ASN A 165 2.59 29.77 -9.58
C ASN A 165 2.28 29.03 -8.27
N GLN A 166 1.35 29.55 -7.46
CA GLN A 166 0.83 28.85 -6.28
C GLN A 166 -0.29 27.90 -6.72
N LEU A 167 -0.36 26.73 -6.09
CA LEU A 167 -1.40 25.74 -6.36
C LEU A 167 -2.76 26.25 -5.84
N ILE A 168 -3.69 26.51 -6.75
CA ILE A 168 -5.06 26.95 -6.43
C ILE A 168 -6.10 25.86 -6.65
N GLY A 169 -5.75 24.82 -7.41
CA GLY A 169 -6.62 23.68 -7.66
C GLY A 169 -5.81 22.43 -7.94
N ASP A 170 -6.32 21.29 -7.49
CA ASP A 170 -5.73 19.98 -7.75
C ASP A 170 -6.87 18.99 -7.93
N GLU A 171 -7.10 18.60 -9.18
CA GLU A 171 -8.29 17.87 -9.57
C GLU A 171 -7.93 16.71 -10.49
N VAL A 172 -8.55 15.56 -10.22
CA VAL A 172 -8.54 14.43 -11.14
C VAL A 172 -9.69 14.65 -12.11
N GLN A 173 -9.36 15.01 -13.35
CA GLN A 173 -10.35 15.26 -14.41
C GLN A 173 -10.83 13.96 -15.06
N GLN A 174 -10.04 12.90 -14.95
CA GLN A 174 -10.40 11.60 -15.48
C GLN A 174 -9.86 10.48 -14.60
N VAL A 175 -10.69 9.45 -14.40
CA VAL A 175 -10.29 8.15 -13.89
C VAL A 175 -10.68 7.13 -14.95
N GLY A 176 -9.70 6.45 -15.54
CA GLY A 176 -9.90 5.48 -16.60
C GLY A 176 -10.54 4.17 -16.13
N THR A 177 -11.20 3.51 -17.09
CA THR A 177 -11.29 2.04 -17.22
C THR A 177 -10.54 1.61 -18.48
N VAL A 178 -10.44 0.29 -18.74
CA VAL A 178 -9.61 -0.38 -19.77
C VAL A 178 -9.62 0.30 -21.16
N ASP A 179 -10.66 1.03 -21.51
CA ASP A 179 -10.75 1.84 -22.73
C ASP A 179 -10.80 3.34 -22.38
N HIS A 180 -9.71 4.03 -22.69
CA HIS A 180 -9.43 5.44 -22.47
C HIS A 180 -10.62 6.37 -22.80
N THR A 181 -11.28 6.96 -21.79
CA THR A 181 -12.12 8.15 -22.05
C THR A 181 -11.17 9.29 -22.47
N PRO A 182 -11.43 10.08 -23.51
CA PRO A 182 -10.50 11.16 -23.88
C PRO A 182 -10.66 12.36 -22.93
N VAL A 183 -9.54 12.95 -22.50
CA VAL A 183 -9.53 14.25 -21.85
C VAL A 183 -9.92 15.29 -22.89
N TYR A 184 -11.05 15.97 -22.68
CA TYR A 184 -11.51 16.97 -23.63
C TYR A 184 -10.91 18.34 -23.30
N PRO A 185 -10.18 19.00 -24.24
CA PRO A 185 -9.60 20.33 -24.00
C PRO A 185 -10.62 21.37 -23.52
N ARG A 186 -11.89 21.26 -23.96
CA ARG A 186 -12.97 22.16 -23.51
C ARG A 186 -13.24 22.09 -22.01
N GLU A 187 -13.13 20.91 -21.39
CA GLU A 187 -13.37 20.74 -19.95
C GLU A 187 -12.20 21.29 -19.15
N VAL A 188 -10.97 21.05 -19.64
CA VAL A 188 -9.74 21.65 -19.09
C VAL A 188 -9.82 23.17 -19.14
N LEU A 189 -10.20 23.72 -20.28
CA LEU A 189 -10.39 25.14 -20.52
C LEU A 189 -11.44 25.74 -19.56
N ARG A 190 -12.64 25.14 -19.52
CA ARG A 190 -13.72 25.57 -18.63
C ARG A 190 -13.22 25.63 -17.19
N ARG A 191 -12.57 24.57 -16.74
CA ARG A 191 -12.11 24.48 -15.34
C ARG A 191 -10.99 25.45 -15.02
N ALA A 192 -10.05 25.65 -15.93
CA ALA A 192 -8.98 26.64 -15.76
C ALA A 192 -9.54 28.06 -15.60
N ILE A 193 -10.57 28.41 -16.38
CA ILE A 193 -11.26 29.71 -16.27
C ILE A 193 -12.04 29.80 -14.95
N GLU A 194 -12.83 28.78 -14.59
CA GLU A 194 -13.61 28.76 -13.35
C GLU A 194 -12.74 28.97 -12.10
N LEU A 195 -11.52 28.42 -12.11
CA LEU A 195 -10.54 28.57 -11.04
C LEU A 195 -9.68 29.84 -11.17
N SER A 196 -9.85 30.63 -12.23
CA SER A 196 -9.00 31.79 -12.53
C SER A 196 -7.51 31.44 -12.62
N ALA A 197 -7.21 30.25 -13.15
CA ALA A 197 -5.84 29.76 -13.32
C ALA A 197 -5.13 30.54 -14.43
N THR A 198 -3.85 30.85 -14.22
CA THR A 198 -2.98 31.44 -15.24
C THR A 198 -1.94 30.47 -15.77
N ALA A 199 -1.78 29.34 -15.09
CA ALA A 199 -1.00 28.22 -15.59
C ALA A 199 -1.55 26.90 -15.09
N ILE A 200 -1.23 25.81 -15.78
CA ILE A 200 -1.52 24.45 -15.36
C ILE A 200 -0.32 23.52 -15.51
N VAL A 201 -0.28 22.45 -14.73
CA VAL A 201 0.57 21.27 -14.94
C VAL A 201 -0.35 20.09 -15.17
N LEU A 202 -0.14 19.39 -16.29
CA LEU A 202 -0.86 18.16 -16.61
C LEU A 202 -0.08 16.98 -16.03
N VAL A 203 -0.78 15.99 -15.48
CA VAL A 203 -0.14 14.80 -14.91
C VAL A 203 -1.01 13.58 -15.18
N HIS A 204 -0.43 12.49 -15.66
CA HIS A 204 -1.10 11.18 -15.63
C HIS A 204 -0.16 10.08 -15.16
N ASN A 205 -0.73 8.95 -14.74
CA ASN A 205 0.04 7.77 -14.37
C ASN A 205 -0.16 6.63 -15.36
N HIS A 206 0.90 5.87 -15.58
CA HIS A 206 0.85 4.59 -16.28
C HIS A 206 0.86 3.45 -15.27
N PRO A 207 -0.25 2.71 -15.08
CA PRO A 207 -0.30 1.57 -14.15
C PRO A 207 0.70 0.44 -14.51
N SER A 208 1.08 0.36 -15.79
CA SER A 208 2.15 -0.52 -16.30
C SER A 208 3.52 -0.24 -15.65
N GLY A 209 3.72 0.99 -15.17
CA GLY A 209 4.93 1.46 -14.52
C GLY A 209 5.95 2.13 -15.44
N ASP A 210 5.82 2.00 -16.77
CA ASP A 210 6.66 2.68 -17.75
C ASP A 210 6.17 4.12 -17.97
N PRO A 211 6.95 5.17 -17.64
CA PRO A 211 6.53 6.55 -17.81
C PRO A 211 6.67 7.08 -19.24
N THR A 212 7.03 6.25 -20.23
CA THR A 212 7.19 6.71 -21.62
C THR A 212 5.86 7.20 -22.18
N PRO A 213 5.75 8.47 -22.64
CA PRO A 213 4.49 9.00 -23.17
C PRO A 213 4.12 8.35 -24.51
N SER A 214 2.84 8.08 -24.70
CA SER A 214 2.30 7.62 -25.96
C SER A 214 2.14 8.77 -26.96
N ARG A 215 1.87 8.43 -28.23
CA ARG A 215 1.54 9.45 -29.23
C ARG A 215 0.25 10.20 -28.89
N ALA A 216 -0.73 9.49 -28.33
CA ALA A 216 -2.01 10.07 -27.92
C ALA A 216 -1.81 11.12 -26.81
N ASP A 217 -0.90 10.89 -25.86
CA ASP A 217 -0.58 11.85 -24.80
C ASP A 217 -0.03 13.14 -25.38
N ILE A 218 0.89 13.04 -26.34
CA ILE A 218 1.52 14.19 -26.99
C ILE A 218 0.47 15.01 -27.77
N ASP A 219 -0.34 14.34 -28.58
CA ASP A 219 -1.33 15.01 -29.43
C ASP A 219 -2.44 15.67 -28.59
N MET A 220 -2.92 14.99 -27.53
CA MET A 220 -3.84 15.57 -26.54
C MET A 220 -3.23 16.80 -25.86
N THR A 221 -1.97 16.73 -25.43
CA THR A 221 -1.29 17.84 -24.76
C THR A 221 -1.19 19.06 -25.65
N LYS A 222 -0.83 18.86 -26.93
CA LYS A 222 -0.76 19.95 -27.92
C LYS A 222 -2.12 20.59 -28.13
N ALA A 223 -3.19 19.79 -28.25
CA ALA A 223 -4.55 20.32 -28.35
C ALA A 223 -4.96 21.15 -27.12
N ILE A 224 -4.55 20.74 -25.91
CA ILE A 224 -4.80 21.51 -24.67
C ILE A 224 -3.99 22.83 -24.69
N ILE A 225 -2.71 22.79 -25.07
CA ILE A 225 -1.86 23.99 -25.19
C ILE A 225 -2.48 24.99 -26.17
N ASP A 226 -2.87 24.53 -27.35
CA ASP A 226 -3.45 25.37 -28.40
C ASP A 226 -4.78 25.98 -27.97
N ALA A 227 -5.60 25.25 -27.19
CA ALA A 227 -6.86 25.76 -26.66
C ALA A 227 -6.69 26.81 -25.55
N LEU A 228 -5.65 26.68 -24.71
CA LEU A 228 -5.41 27.57 -23.57
C LEU A 228 -4.63 28.84 -23.96
N LYS A 229 -3.77 28.75 -24.99
CA LYS A 229 -2.89 29.83 -25.43
C LYS A 229 -3.61 31.15 -25.73
N PRO A 230 -4.76 31.19 -26.45
CA PRO A 230 -5.49 32.44 -26.71
C PRO A 230 -5.99 33.15 -25.45
N LEU A 231 -6.18 32.42 -24.36
CA LEU A 231 -6.63 32.97 -23.07
C LEU A 231 -5.47 33.39 -22.16
N GLY A 232 -4.22 33.23 -22.61
CA GLY A 232 -3.04 33.52 -21.80
C GLY A 232 -2.83 32.55 -20.63
N ILE A 233 -3.43 31.35 -20.68
CA ILE A 233 -3.21 30.30 -19.69
C ILE A 233 -2.09 29.41 -20.21
N SER A 234 -0.99 29.31 -19.45
CA SER A 234 0.18 28.53 -19.86
C SER A 234 0.10 27.08 -19.39
N VAL A 235 0.63 26.14 -20.17
CA VAL A 235 0.89 24.77 -19.72
C VAL A 235 2.38 24.68 -19.40
N HIS A 236 2.72 24.49 -18.12
CA HIS A 236 4.13 24.44 -17.71
C HIS A 236 4.82 23.17 -18.16
N ASP A 237 4.13 22.04 -18.03
CA ASP A 237 4.58 20.72 -18.44
C ASP A 237 3.41 19.73 -18.47
N HIS A 238 3.69 18.57 -19.04
CA HIS A 238 2.91 17.35 -18.85
C HIS A 238 3.83 16.24 -18.33
N ILE A 239 3.53 15.74 -17.13
CA ILE A 239 4.32 14.71 -16.45
C ILE A 239 3.61 13.36 -16.52
N VAL A 240 4.33 12.34 -16.95
CA VAL A 240 3.89 10.93 -16.88
C VAL A 240 4.53 10.28 -15.66
N ILE A 241 3.74 9.69 -14.78
CA ILE A 241 4.19 9.04 -13.54
C ILE A 241 4.16 7.52 -13.72
N GLY A 242 5.32 6.89 -13.57
CA GLY A 242 5.46 5.43 -13.45
C GLY A 242 5.74 5.00 -12.00
N ARG A 243 5.88 3.70 -11.77
CA ARG A 243 6.21 3.17 -10.42
C ARG A 243 7.60 3.63 -9.96
N ASN A 244 8.58 3.51 -10.86
CA ASN A 244 9.99 3.76 -10.54
C ASN A 244 10.53 5.08 -11.09
N GLY A 245 9.75 5.86 -11.83
CA GLY A 245 10.21 7.09 -12.45
C GLY A 245 9.09 7.99 -12.95
N HIS A 246 9.49 9.01 -13.71
CA HIS A 246 8.58 9.91 -14.40
C HIS A 246 9.19 10.35 -15.73
N ALA A 247 8.36 10.84 -16.64
CA ALA A 247 8.79 11.51 -17.85
C ALA A 247 8.15 12.90 -17.91
N SER A 248 8.89 13.88 -18.42
CA SER A 248 8.42 15.24 -18.67
C SER A 248 8.34 15.43 -20.17
N LEU A 249 7.16 15.70 -20.72
CA LEU A 249 7.02 15.94 -22.16
C LEU A 249 7.84 17.16 -22.59
N LYS A 250 7.90 18.21 -21.76
CA LYS A 250 8.73 19.39 -22.05
C LYS A 250 10.22 19.08 -21.97
N GLY A 251 10.65 18.31 -20.97
CA GLY A 251 12.04 17.86 -20.83
C GLY A 251 12.50 16.96 -21.97
N LEU A 252 11.57 16.19 -22.55
CA LEU A 252 11.77 15.37 -23.75
C LEU A 252 11.61 16.17 -25.06
N GLN A 253 11.34 17.47 -25.00
CA GLN A 253 11.13 18.35 -26.16
C GLN A 253 9.95 17.91 -27.06
N LEU A 254 8.92 17.32 -26.47
CA LEU A 254 7.72 16.86 -27.19
C LEU A 254 6.64 17.96 -27.29
N ILE A 255 6.74 18.99 -26.45
CA ILE A 255 5.87 20.17 -26.35
C ILE A 255 6.68 21.44 -26.07
#